data_AF-A0A1L2DCW3-F1
#
_entry.id   AF-A0A1L2DCW3-F1
#
_cell.length_a   1.000
_cell.length_b   1.000
_cell.length_c   1.000
_cell.angle_alpha   90.00
_cell.angle_beta   90.00
_cell.angle_gamma   90.00
#
_symmetry.space_group_name_H-M   'P 1'
#
loop_
_entity.id
_entity.type
_entity.pdbx_description
1 polymer ?
#
loop_
_entity_poly.entity_id
_entity_poly.type
_entity_poly.pdbx_seq_one_letter_code
_entity_poly.pdbx_strand_id
1 'polypeptide(L)'
;MLTDLHATMAPKREPAKLEERERTHAACECQNQCNNCNIFLSLFILSLSLHLVTLFCYLDLRSELKREISQKNKDEVSSTGPVPHYEATAPVLRLPDTDHPTIDDQSRWRDEHTRGLERVIHRTKRSETNGKRKGDRKKGKKGPPGAPGPPGPPGPQGPPGIPGIPGIPGNNAMGPSGPPGPPGPAGPPGPQGPSGGAGKHRETPPAVVHLQGQETTIQVKEDLSEGVLKNWRMISIHQRVYKMHSRSGELEVLLDGTYFIYSQVEVYYLNFTDIASYEVMVDKTPFLRCTRSIETGQRKFNTCYTAGVCLLRARQRISIRMVYEDTSISMSNHTTFLGCIRLGDAPAAGHT
;
A
#
# COMPACT_ATOMS: atom_id res chain seq x y z
N MET A 1 35.25 -70.63 35.40
CA MET A 1 34.58 -71.86 35.86
C MET A 1 33.60 -71.44 36.94
N LEU A 2 32.32 -71.41 36.58
CA LEU A 2 31.31 -72.41 37.00
C LEU A 2 30.86 -72.11 38.44
N THR A 3 29.59 -71.97 38.81
CA THR A 3 28.27 -72.24 38.20
C THR A 3 27.27 -71.70 39.26
N ASP A 4 26.22 -70.96 38.89
CA ASP A 4 24.82 -71.44 38.72
C ASP A 4 24.24 -72.11 39.97
N LEU A 5 23.00 -71.92 40.42
CA LEU A 5 21.83 -71.16 39.97
C LEU A 5 20.80 -71.32 41.11
N HIS A 6 19.98 -70.33 41.42
CA HIS A 6 18.54 -70.60 41.48
C HIS A 6 17.75 -69.32 41.25
N ALA A 7 16.89 -69.40 40.24
CA ALA A 7 16.14 -68.31 39.67
C ALA A 7 14.67 -68.32 40.14
N THR A 8 14.11 -67.11 40.25
CA THR A 8 12.75 -66.66 39.86
C THR A 8 11.51 -67.51 40.18
N MET A 9 10.50 -66.87 40.78
CA MET A 9 9.17 -66.68 40.17
C MET A 9 8.31 -65.70 40.99
N ALA A 10 7.66 -64.74 40.31
CA ALA A 10 6.55 -63.94 40.82
C ALA A 10 5.21 -64.52 40.31
N PRO A 11 4.06 -64.16 40.90
CA PRO A 11 3.07 -63.44 40.08
C PRO A 11 2.25 -62.36 40.81
N LYS A 12 1.80 -61.38 40.01
CA LYS A 12 0.85 -60.29 40.29
C LYS A 12 -0.57 -60.78 40.66
N ARG A 13 -1.29 -60.00 41.49
CA ARG A 13 -2.75 -59.75 41.40
C ARG A 13 -3.18 -58.50 42.21
N GLU A 14 -3.82 -57.56 41.53
CA GLU A 14 -4.67 -56.45 42.04
C GLU A 14 -6.16 -56.90 41.90
N PRO A 15 -7.20 -56.11 42.26
CA PRO A 15 -7.45 -55.25 43.43
C PRO A 15 -8.82 -55.58 44.11
N ALA A 16 -9.12 -55.07 45.32
CA ALA A 16 -10.50 -55.00 45.82
C ALA A 16 -10.72 -53.88 46.86
N LYS A 17 -11.93 -53.31 46.80
CA LYS A 17 -12.42 -52.02 47.30
C LYS A 17 -12.93 -52.01 48.75
N LEU A 18 -12.94 -50.78 49.30
CA LEU A 18 -13.87 -50.17 50.28
C LEU A 18 -14.03 -50.78 51.67
N GLU A 19 -13.64 -50.00 52.69
CA GLU A 19 -14.47 -49.82 53.88
C GLU A 19 -14.34 -48.39 54.42
N GLU A 20 -15.48 -47.71 54.45
CA GLU A 20 -15.71 -46.36 54.96
C GLU A 20 -15.94 -46.44 56.47
N ARG A 21 -15.19 -45.67 57.26
CA ARG A 21 -15.43 -45.53 58.70
C ARG A 21 -15.45 -44.06 59.09
N GLU A 22 -16.65 -43.54 59.27
CA GLU A 22 -16.93 -42.28 59.94
C GLU A 22 -16.25 -42.21 61.31
N ARG A 23 -15.60 -41.08 61.60
CA ARG A 23 -15.24 -40.68 62.96
C ARG A 23 -15.32 -39.15 63.10
N THR A 24 -16.50 -38.71 63.53
CA THR A 24 -16.84 -37.56 64.37
C THR A 24 -15.75 -36.50 64.64
N HIS A 25 -16.03 -35.27 64.18
CA HIS A 25 -15.73 -33.96 64.78
C HIS A 25 -14.45 -33.84 65.64
N ALA A 26 -13.35 -33.42 65.01
CA ALA A 26 -12.27 -32.72 65.73
C ALA A 26 -12.64 -31.24 65.81
N ALA A 27 -13.18 -30.82 66.95
CA ALA A 27 -13.25 -29.41 67.31
C ALA A 27 -11.80 -28.87 67.39
N CYS A 28 -11.52 -27.81 66.63
CA CYS A 28 -10.22 -27.16 66.64
C CYS A 28 -10.10 -26.31 67.92
N GLU A 29 -9.32 -26.78 68.89
CA GLU A 29 -8.82 -25.98 70.00
C GLU A 29 -7.72 -25.03 69.47
N CYS A 30 -8.07 -23.76 69.30
CA CYS A 30 -7.10 -22.67 69.09
C CYS A 30 -7.47 -21.49 69.99
N GLN A 31 -7.40 -21.71 71.29
CA GLN A 31 -7.51 -20.68 72.30
C GLN A 31 -6.10 -20.39 72.82
N ASN A 32 -5.37 -19.47 72.16
CA ASN A 32 -4.39 -18.54 72.78
C ASN A 32 -3.44 -17.75 71.85
N GLN A 33 -3.64 -17.65 70.52
CA GLN A 33 -2.85 -16.73 69.67
C GLN A 33 -3.67 -16.01 68.58
N CYS A 34 -4.69 -15.26 68.97
CA CYS A 34 -5.53 -14.48 68.03
C CYS A 34 -5.12 -12.99 67.92
N ASN A 35 -3.83 -12.68 67.78
CA ASN A 35 -3.39 -11.32 67.42
C ASN A 35 -3.00 -11.21 65.93
N ASN A 36 -2.54 -12.29 65.30
CA ASN A 36 -2.21 -12.30 63.88
C ASN A 36 -3.44 -12.38 62.96
N CYS A 37 -4.51 -13.10 63.34
CA CYS A 37 -5.71 -13.21 62.49
C CYS A 37 -6.42 -11.86 62.25
N ASN A 38 -6.47 -10.98 63.26
CA ASN A 38 -7.05 -9.65 63.11
C ASN A 38 -6.21 -8.75 62.18
N ILE A 39 -4.88 -8.91 62.21
CA ILE A 39 -3.96 -8.19 61.32
C ILE A 39 -4.11 -8.71 59.88
N PHE A 40 -4.16 -10.03 59.67
CA PHE A 40 -4.39 -10.61 58.35
C PHE A 40 -5.76 -10.23 57.78
N LEU A 41 -6.81 -10.23 58.61
CA LEU A 41 -8.14 -9.79 58.20
C LEU A 41 -8.15 -8.28 57.86
N SER A 42 -7.44 -7.46 58.64
CA SER A 42 -7.29 -6.03 58.37
C SER A 42 -6.55 -5.75 57.06
N LEU A 43 -5.45 -6.46 56.79
CA LEU A 43 -4.69 -6.35 55.53
C LEU A 43 -5.50 -6.85 54.34
N PHE A 44 -6.30 -7.91 54.52
CA PHE A 44 -7.18 -8.42 53.48
C PHE A 44 -8.31 -7.42 53.15
N ILE A 45 -8.92 -6.80 54.16
CA ILE A 45 -9.95 -5.76 53.96
C ILE A 45 -9.33 -4.51 53.31
N LEU A 46 -8.14 -4.09 53.73
CA LEU A 46 -7.41 -2.98 53.10
C LEU A 46 -7.10 -3.29 51.63
N SER A 47 -6.59 -4.48 51.34
CA SER A 47 -6.33 -4.94 49.97
C SER A 47 -7.61 -4.93 49.14
N LEU A 48 -8.72 -5.48 49.65
CA LEU A 48 -9.99 -5.51 48.95
C LEU A 48 -10.53 -4.09 48.71
N SER A 49 -10.41 -3.19 49.69
CA SER A 49 -10.83 -1.80 49.55
C SER A 49 -10.03 -1.07 48.45
N LEU A 50 -8.71 -1.30 48.37
CA LEU A 50 -7.86 -0.71 47.34
C LEU A 50 -8.21 -1.23 45.94
N HIS A 51 -8.54 -2.51 45.81
CA HIS A 51 -8.99 -3.10 44.54
C HIS A 51 -10.36 -2.53 44.11
N LEU A 52 -11.28 -2.31 45.06
CA LEU A 52 -12.57 -1.69 44.76
C LEU A 52 -12.42 -0.22 44.32
N VAL A 53 -11.53 0.55 44.96
CA VAL A 53 -11.20 1.92 44.52
C VAL A 53 -10.58 1.92 43.13
N THR A 54 -9.63 1.01 42.87
CA THR A 54 -8.99 0.88 41.56
C THR A 54 -10.00 0.52 40.47
N LEU A 55 -10.92 -0.40 40.76
CA LEU A 55 -12.00 -0.77 39.86
C LEU A 55 -12.94 0.40 39.59
N PHE A 56 -13.30 1.17 40.62
CA PHE A 56 -14.13 2.36 40.47
C PHE A 56 -13.45 3.43 39.60
N CYS A 57 -12.18 3.74 39.86
CA CYS A 57 -11.40 4.67 39.04
C CYS A 57 -11.29 4.19 37.57
N TYR A 58 -11.11 2.89 37.35
CA TYR A 58 -11.08 2.32 36.01
C TYR A 58 -12.42 2.47 35.29
N LEU A 59 -13.54 2.19 35.97
CA LEU A 59 -14.87 2.34 35.40
C LEU A 59 -15.20 3.80 35.09
N ASP A 60 -14.81 4.72 35.96
CA ASP A 60 -14.99 6.16 35.76
C ASP A 60 -14.18 6.66 34.55
N LEU A 61 -12.90 6.30 34.45
CA LEU A 61 -12.05 6.61 33.30
C LEU A 61 -12.61 6.02 32.00
N ARG A 62 -13.11 4.79 32.05
CA ARG A 62 -13.75 4.14 30.91
C ARG A 62 -15.05 4.84 30.50
N SER A 63 -15.81 5.36 31.46
CA SER A 63 -17.03 6.13 31.19
C SER A 63 -16.70 7.45 30.51
N GLU A 64 -15.65 8.13 30.95
CA GLU A 64 -15.15 9.39 30.38
C GLU A 64 -14.61 9.19 28.96
N LEU A 65 -13.80 8.14 28.73
CA LEU A 65 -13.31 7.79 27.39
C LEU A 65 -14.46 7.48 26.42
N LYS A 66 -15.49 6.77 26.89
CA LYS A 66 -16.69 6.47 26.08
C LYS A 66 -17.48 7.74 25.77
N ARG A 67 -17.51 8.70 26.70
CA ARG A 67 -18.12 10.03 26.49
C ARG A 67 -17.36 10.83 25.44
N GLU A 68 -16.02 10.86 25.51
CA GLU A 68 -15.17 11.53 24.51
C GLU A 68 -15.31 10.91 23.11
N ILE A 69 -15.34 9.58 22.99
CA ILE A 69 -15.51 8.90 21.69
C ILE A 69 -16.90 9.20 21.11
N SER A 70 -17.94 9.19 21.94
CA SER A 70 -19.31 9.54 21.53
C SER A 70 -19.41 11.00 21.09
N GLN A 71 -18.69 11.90 21.76
CA GLN A 71 -18.65 13.33 21.43
C GLN A 71 -17.86 13.59 20.14
N LYS A 72 -16.70 12.94 19.94
CA LYS A 72 -15.95 12.98 18.66
C LYS A 72 -16.80 12.48 17.49
N ASN A 73 -17.53 11.38 17.66
CA ASN A 73 -18.45 10.88 16.63
C ASN A 73 -19.62 11.84 16.36
N LYS A 74 -20.04 12.64 17.35
CA LYS A 74 -21.13 13.63 17.19
C LYS A 74 -20.62 14.93 16.54
N ASP A 75 -19.39 15.34 16.83
CA ASP A 75 -18.72 16.49 16.21
C ASP A 75 -18.34 16.20 14.75
N GLU A 76 -17.99 14.95 14.42
CA GLU A 76 -17.77 14.50 13.03
C GLU A 76 -19.06 14.52 12.20
N VAL A 77 -20.23 14.32 12.84
CA VAL A 77 -21.56 14.40 12.21
C VAL A 77 -22.11 15.84 12.17
N SER A 78 -21.65 16.74 13.05
CA SER A 78 -22.13 18.12 13.12
C SER A 78 -21.31 19.13 12.30
N SER A 79 -20.16 18.73 11.74
CA SER A 79 -19.32 19.58 10.87
C SER A 79 -19.57 19.42 9.36
N THR A 80 -20.58 18.65 8.95
CA THR A 80 -21.09 18.68 7.57
C THR A 80 -22.36 19.53 7.48
N GLY A 81 -22.18 20.81 7.12
CA GLY A 81 -23.27 21.65 6.61
C GLY A 81 -23.85 21.11 5.29
N PRO A 82 -25.02 21.61 4.85
CA PRO A 82 -26.00 20.85 4.07
C PRO A 82 -25.51 20.53 2.65
N VAL A 83 -25.50 19.23 2.34
CA VAL A 83 -25.36 18.72 0.97
C VAL A 83 -26.70 18.91 0.25
N PRO A 84 -26.74 19.54 -0.95
CA PRO A 84 -27.96 19.57 -1.75
C PRO A 84 -28.34 18.14 -2.17
N HIS A 85 -29.60 17.79 -1.96
CA HIS A 85 -30.21 16.58 -2.49
C HIS A 85 -29.94 16.43 -3.99
N TYR A 86 -29.16 15.42 -4.36
CA TYR A 86 -29.28 14.79 -5.66
C TYR A 86 -29.92 13.43 -5.44
N GLU A 87 -31.11 13.24 -6.01
CA GLU A 87 -31.74 11.94 -6.18
C GLU A 87 -30.80 11.05 -6.99
N ALA A 88 -30.16 10.09 -6.33
CA ALA A 88 -29.48 9.00 -7.00
C ALA A 88 -30.48 7.85 -7.16
N THR A 89 -31.14 7.81 -8.31
CA THR A 89 -31.84 6.62 -8.79
C THR A 89 -30.80 5.52 -8.99
N ALA A 90 -30.69 4.61 -8.03
CA ALA A 90 -29.82 3.44 -8.15
C ALA A 90 -30.37 2.50 -9.24
N PRO A 91 -29.58 2.07 -10.25
CA PRO A 91 -29.95 0.93 -11.05
C PRO A 91 -29.72 -0.33 -10.21
N VAL A 92 -30.81 -1.07 -9.97
CA VAL A 92 -30.82 -2.43 -9.42
C VAL A 92 -30.03 -3.32 -10.38
N LEU A 93 -28.78 -3.65 -10.04
CA LEU A 93 -28.08 -4.79 -10.63
C LEU A 93 -28.68 -6.06 -10.01
N ARG A 94 -29.54 -6.73 -10.78
CA ARG A 94 -29.95 -8.10 -10.49
C ARG A 94 -28.74 -9.02 -10.65
N LEU A 95 -28.42 -9.74 -9.59
CA LEU A 95 -27.55 -10.92 -9.64
C LEU A 95 -28.15 -11.95 -10.61
N PRO A 96 -27.39 -12.53 -11.55
CA PRO A 96 -27.78 -13.77 -12.20
C PRO A 96 -27.60 -14.93 -11.21
N ASP A 97 -28.60 -15.81 -11.17
CA ASP A 97 -28.63 -17.01 -10.35
C ASP A 97 -27.40 -17.91 -10.58
N THR A 98 -26.91 -18.47 -9.48
CA THR A 98 -25.91 -19.53 -9.47
C THR A 98 -26.54 -20.83 -9.96
N ASP A 99 -26.20 -21.26 -11.18
CA ASP A 99 -26.32 -22.65 -11.58
C ASP A 99 -24.97 -23.36 -11.46
N HIS A 100 -24.98 -24.43 -10.65
CA HIS A 100 -23.88 -25.36 -10.41
C HIS A 100 -23.49 -26.10 -11.71
N PRO A 101 -22.21 -26.17 -12.11
CA PRO A 101 -21.78 -27.13 -13.12
C PRO A 101 -21.39 -28.46 -12.49
N THR A 102 -22.05 -29.52 -12.96
CA THR A 102 -21.67 -30.91 -12.80
C THR A 102 -20.40 -31.26 -13.58
N ILE A 103 -19.75 -32.33 -13.13
CA ILE A 103 -18.53 -32.93 -13.68
C ILE A 103 -18.86 -33.52 -15.07
N ASP A 104 -18.72 -32.76 -16.17
CA ASP A 104 -18.37 -33.34 -17.49
C ASP A 104 -17.95 -32.36 -18.62
N ASP A 105 -17.32 -31.20 -18.34
CA ASP A 105 -16.93 -30.28 -19.44
C ASP A 105 -15.48 -29.78 -19.38
N GLN A 106 -14.58 -30.66 -18.89
CA GLN A 106 -13.15 -30.36 -18.75
C GLN A 106 -12.31 -30.70 -20.00
N SER A 107 -12.95 -31.01 -21.13
CA SER A 107 -12.26 -31.45 -22.36
C SER A 107 -12.20 -30.40 -23.48
N ARG A 108 -12.80 -29.20 -23.32
CA ARG A 108 -12.94 -28.22 -24.42
C ARG A 108 -12.24 -26.87 -24.23
N TRP A 109 -11.43 -26.69 -23.19
CA TRP A 109 -10.64 -25.45 -22.96
C TRP A 109 -9.12 -25.65 -23.04
N ARG A 110 -8.65 -26.81 -23.52
CA ARG A 110 -7.21 -27.12 -23.64
C ARG A 110 -6.59 -26.74 -24.98
N ASP A 111 -7.37 -26.38 -26.00
CA ASP A 111 -6.85 -26.33 -27.38
C ASP A 111 -6.67 -24.93 -28.00
N GLU A 112 -6.88 -23.83 -27.27
CA GLU A 112 -6.72 -22.49 -27.84
C GLU A 112 -5.48 -21.71 -27.36
N HIS A 113 -4.78 -22.22 -26.34
CA HIS A 113 -3.59 -21.54 -25.78
C HIS A 113 -2.24 -21.92 -26.42
N THR A 114 -2.21 -22.89 -27.33
CA THR A 114 -0.98 -23.46 -27.92
C THR A 114 -0.63 -22.94 -29.32
N ARG A 115 -1.34 -21.94 -29.87
CA ARG A 115 -1.05 -21.38 -31.22
C ARG A 115 -0.51 -19.95 -31.25
N GLY A 116 -0.31 -19.31 -30.10
CA GLY A 116 0.22 -17.95 -30.00
C GLY A 116 1.73 -17.85 -29.75
N LEU A 117 2.39 -18.94 -29.32
CA LEU A 117 3.75 -18.91 -28.78
C LEU A 117 4.85 -19.40 -29.75
N GLU A 118 4.54 -19.53 -31.05
CA GLU A 118 5.49 -20.06 -32.04
C GLU A 118 5.94 -19.07 -33.13
N ARG A 119 5.54 -17.79 -33.08
CA ARG A 119 5.85 -16.83 -34.17
C ARG A 119 6.85 -15.71 -33.87
N VAL A 120 7.58 -15.74 -32.74
CA VAL A 120 8.60 -14.70 -32.46
C VAL A 120 10.00 -15.26 -32.14
N ILE A 121 10.23 -16.57 -32.29
CA ILE A 121 11.57 -17.16 -32.19
C ILE A 121 11.99 -17.73 -33.54
N HIS A 122 12.25 -16.87 -34.53
CA HIS A 122 13.13 -17.19 -35.66
C HIS A 122 13.54 -15.92 -36.40
N ARG A 123 14.38 -15.09 -35.78
CA ARG A 123 15.22 -14.18 -36.58
C ARG A 123 16.49 -13.71 -35.88
N THR A 124 17.42 -14.64 -35.66
CA THR A 124 18.87 -14.33 -35.69
C THR A 124 19.65 -15.64 -35.72
N LYS A 125 20.05 -16.08 -36.92
CA LYS A 125 21.18 -16.99 -37.09
C LYS A 125 22.32 -16.23 -37.78
N ARG A 126 23.43 -16.20 -37.07
CA ARG A 126 24.77 -15.73 -37.40
C ARG A 126 25.22 -16.27 -38.75
N SER A 127 25.78 -15.40 -39.61
CA SER A 127 26.68 -15.79 -40.69
C SER A 127 27.88 -14.84 -40.64
N GLU A 128 29.03 -15.41 -40.30
CA GLU A 128 30.34 -14.78 -40.40
C GLU A 128 30.89 -15.08 -41.80
N THR A 129 31.16 -14.03 -42.59
CA THR A 129 32.30 -14.04 -43.52
C THR A 129 32.95 -12.66 -43.53
N ASN A 130 34.28 -12.70 -43.57
CA ASN A 130 35.23 -11.62 -43.36
C ASN A 130 35.30 -10.67 -44.57
N GLY A 131 35.41 -9.34 -44.35
CA GLY A 131 35.45 -8.35 -45.43
C GLY A 131 35.70 -6.91 -44.96
N LYS A 132 36.98 -6.53 -44.96
CA LYS A 132 37.60 -5.21 -44.69
C LYS A 132 36.99 -4.03 -45.49
N ARG A 133 36.58 -2.92 -44.83
CA ARG A 133 36.95 -1.48 -45.10
C ARG A 133 36.01 -0.42 -44.45
N LYS A 134 36.65 0.54 -43.76
CA LYS A 134 36.40 2.00 -43.53
C LYS A 134 35.01 2.63 -43.84
N GLY A 135 34.48 3.42 -42.89
CA GLY A 135 33.81 4.72 -43.17
C GLY A 135 32.40 4.98 -42.61
N ASP A 136 32.29 6.03 -41.78
CA ASP A 136 31.14 6.94 -41.53
C ASP A 136 29.94 6.60 -40.60
N ARG A 137 29.81 7.45 -39.57
CA ARG A 137 28.64 7.62 -38.69
C ARG A 137 27.49 8.33 -39.44
N LYS A 138 26.33 7.69 -39.57
CA LYS A 138 25.06 8.35 -39.96
C LYS A 138 24.09 8.44 -38.78
N LYS A 139 23.59 9.66 -38.52
CA LYS A 139 22.53 10.00 -37.55
C LYS A 139 21.25 9.19 -37.81
N GLY A 140 20.61 8.70 -36.74
CA GLY A 140 19.29 8.05 -36.80
C GLY A 140 18.17 9.01 -37.21
N LYS A 141 17.19 8.49 -37.96
CA LYS A 141 16.01 9.23 -38.45
C LYS A 141 14.98 9.42 -37.33
N LYS A 142 14.35 10.60 -37.27
CA LYS A 142 13.26 10.96 -36.32
C LYS A 142 12.02 10.07 -36.56
N GLY A 143 11.35 9.65 -35.48
CA GLY A 143 10.10 8.89 -35.55
C GLY A 143 8.94 9.70 -36.13
N PRO A 144 7.90 9.03 -36.66
CA PRO A 144 6.73 9.69 -37.25
C PRO A 144 5.93 10.48 -36.20
N PRO A 145 5.22 11.55 -36.59
CA PRO A 145 4.30 12.28 -35.70
C PRO A 145 3.21 11.36 -35.12
N GLY A 146 2.73 11.70 -33.91
CA GLY A 146 1.59 11.01 -33.29
C GLY A 146 0.30 11.16 -34.10
N ALA A 147 -0.62 10.20 -33.93
CA ALA A 147 -1.91 10.23 -34.61
C ALA A 147 -2.74 11.47 -34.20
N PRO A 148 -3.58 12.01 -35.12
CA PRO A 148 -4.52 13.07 -34.78
C PRO A 148 -5.44 12.68 -33.62
N GLY A 149 -5.81 13.65 -32.78
CA GLY A 149 -6.80 13.44 -31.71
C GLY A 149 -8.19 13.08 -32.28
N PRO A 150 -9.06 12.46 -31.47
CA PRO A 150 -10.41 12.10 -31.88
C PRO A 150 -11.25 13.35 -32.25
N PRO A 151 -12.26 13.23 -33.13
CA PRO A 151 -13.20 14.31 -33.42
C PRO A 151 -13.89 14.84 -32.16
N GLY A 152 -14.15 16.14 -32.11
CA GLY A 152 -14.91 16.75 -31.01
C GLY A 152 -16.38 16.28 -30.97
N PRO A 153 -17.07 16.45 -29.83
CA PRO A 153 -18.47 16.10 -29.70
C PRO A 153 -19.37 16.95 -30.62
N PRO A 154 -20.56 16.45 -31.01
CA PRO A 154 -21.54 17.23 -31.77
C PRO A 154 -21.92 18.54 -31.07
N GLY A 155 -22.14 19.60 -31.85
CA GLY A 155 -22.59 20.89 -31.32
C GLY A 155 -24.00 20.81 -30.70
N PRO A 156 -24.37 21.77 -29.82
CA PRO A 156 -25.70 21.81 -29.22
C PRO A 156 -26.79 22.06 -30.27
N GLN A 157 -28.02 21.60 -29.98
CA GLN A 157 -29.19 21.84 -30.83
C GLN A 157 -29.48 23.35 -30.93
N GLY A 158 -29.80 23.82 -32.14
CA GLY A 158 -30.15 25.23 -32.38
C GLY A 158 -31.42 25.66 -31.63
N PRO A 159 -31.62 26.97 -31.40
CA PRO A 159 -32.79 27.48 -30.70
C PRO A 159 -34.10 27.23 -31.48
N PRO A 160 -35.26 27.16 -30.80
CA PRO A 160 -36.56 27.05 -31.45
C PRO A 160 -36.81 28.18 -32.45
N GLY A 161 -37.48 27.86 -33.56
CA GLY A 161 -37.87 28.85 -34.56
C GLY A 161 -38.79 29.93 -33.98
N ILE A 162 -38.72 31.12 -34.57
CA ILE A 162 -39.52 32.28 -34.16
C ILE A 162 -41.01 32.01 -34.49
N PRO A 163 -41.97 32.30 -33.60
CA PRO A 163 -43.40 32.17 -33.90
C PRO A 163 -43.78 32.96 -35.16
N GLY A 164 -44.66 32.38 -35.97
CA GLY A 164 -45.20 33.03 -37.16
C GLY A 164 -45.95 34.32 -36.82
N ILE A 165 -45.93 35.27 -37.75
CA ILE A 165 -46.60 36.57 -37.61
C ILE A 165 -48.12 36.34 -37.60
N PRO A 166 -48.88 36.94 -36.67
CA PRO A 166 -50.35 36.83 -36.67
C PRO A 166 -50.94 37.27 -38.01
N GLY A 167 -51.88 36.48 -38.54
CA GLY A 167 -52.58 36.79 -39.78
C GLY A 167 -53.41 38.06 -39.68
N ILE A 168 -53.51 38.79 -40.78
CA ILE A 168 -54.32 40.02 -40.90
C ILE A 168 -55.82 39.61 -40.89
N PRO A 169 -56.70 40.27 -40.12
CA PRO A 169 -58.10 39.84 -40.01
C PRO A 169 -58.92 39.98 -41.31
N GLY A 170 -59.42 38.83 -41.81
CA GLY A 170 -60.79 38.66 -42.31
C GLY A 170 -61.07 38.66 -43.83
N ASN A 171 -61.31 37.48 -44.41
CA ASN A 171 -62.67 37.00 -44.72
C ASN A 171 -62.68 35.49 -45.06
N ASN A 172 -63.38 34.70 -44.24
CA ASN A 172 -63.93 33.35 -44.50
C ASN A 172 -63.00 32.23 -45.03
N ALA A 173 -62.06 31.79 -44.20
CA ALA A 173 -61.71 30.38 -43.91
C ALA A 173 -60.42 30.38 -43.06
N MET A 174 -60.45 29.75 -41.88
CA MET A 174 -59.23 29.54 -41.10
C MET A 174 -58.33 28.57 -41.87
N GLY A 175 -57.26 29.09 -42.49
CA GLY A 175 -56.30 28.28 -43.23
C GLY A 175 -55.57 27.31 -42.29
N PRO A 176 -55.14 26.13 -42.78
CA PRO A 176 -54.39 25.18 -41.98
C PRO A 176 -53.09 25.82 -41.46
N SER A 177 -52.68 25.44 -40.25
CA SER A 177 -51.40 25.87 -39.67
C SER A 177 -50.26 25.68 -40.66
N GLY A 178 -49.39 26.69 -40.80
CA GLY A 178 -48.22 26.61 -41.67
C GLY A 178 -47.33 25.41 -41.33
N PRO A 179 -46.64 24.81 -42.31
CA PRO A 179 -45.75 23.68 -42.07
C PRO A 179 -44.62 24.09 -41.10
N PRO A 180 -44.09 23.15 -40.30
CA PRO A 180 -42.89 23.38 -39.49
C PRO A 180 -41.75 23.95 -40.35
N GLY A 181 -40.99 24.89 -39.78
CA GLY A 181 -39.81 25.44 -40.45
C GLY A 181 -38.78 24.34 -40.75
N PRO A 182 -37.94 24.51 -41.79
CA PRO A 182 -36.90 23.54 -42.11
C PRO A 182 -35.91 23.40 -40.94
N PRO A 183 -35.27 22.22 -40.78
CA PRO A 183 -34.17 22.05 -39.85
C PRO A 183 -33.10 23.13 -40.06
N GLY A 184 -32.56 23.66 -38.95
CA GLY A 184 -31.45 24.61 -39.02
C GLY A 184 -30.24 24.01 -39.75
N PRO A 185 -29.39 24.83 -40.39
CA PRO A 185 -28.19 24.34 -41.05
C PRO A 185 -27.27 23.63 -40.06
N ALA A 186 -26.55 22.61 -40.54
CA ALA A 186 -25.49 21.97 -39.74
C ALA A 186 -24.51 23.04 -39.24
N GLY A 187 -24.17 22.97 -37.96
CA GLY A 187 -23.17 23.88 -37.37
C GLY A 187 -21.85 23.80 -38.14
N PRO A 188 -21.06 24.89 -38.19
CA PRO A 188 -19.75 24.85 -38.81
C PRO A 188 -18.87 23.78 -38.15
N PRO A 189 -17.96 23.14 -38.88
CA PRO A 189 -16.94 22.28 -38.27
C PRO A 189 -16.29 23.02 -37.10
N GLY A 190 -16.15 22.33 -35.96
CA GLY A 190 -15.45 22.90 -34.80
C GLY A 190 -14.07 23.41 -35.24
N PRO A 191 -13.59 24.53 -34.68
CA PRO A 191 -12.26 25.04 -35.02
C PRO A 191 -11.25 23.91 -34.84
N GLN A 192 -10.34 23.77 -35.80
CA GLN A 192 -9.22 22.85 -35.65
C GLN A 192 -8.57 23.15 -34.30
N GLY A 193 -8.51 22.13 -33.42
CA GLY A 193 -7.85 22.28 -32.12
C GLY A 193 -6.48 22.92 -32.37
N PRO A 194 -6.03 23.86 -31.51
CA PRO A 194 -4.78 24.55 -31.73
C PRO A 194 -3.72 23.49 -32.05
N SER A 195 -3.02 23.68 -33.18
CA SER A 195 -1.90 22.80 -33.53
C SER A 195 -1.07 22.68 -32.27
N GLY A 196 -0.98 21.46 -31.71
CA GLY A 196 -0.28 21.23 -30.45
C GLY A 196 1.03 21.98 -30.57
N GLY A 197 1.13 23.09 -29.84
CA GLY A 197 2.26 23.99 -29.99
C GLY A 197 3.49 23.12 -29.88
N ALA A 198 4.50 23.37 -30.71
CA ALA A 198 5.78 22.69 -30.56
C ALA A 198 6.34 23.06 -29.19
N GLY A 199 5.84 22.39 -28.16
CA GLY A 199 6.32 22.39 -26.82
C GLY A 199 7.70 21.82 -26.96
N LYS A 200 8.68 22.71 -26.93
CA LYS A 200 10.01 22.40 -26.43
C LYS A 200 9.94 22.02 -24.93
N HIS A 201 8.87 21.38 -24.43
CA HIS A 201 9.09 20.37 -23.43
C HIS A 201 9.90 19.31 -24.15
N ARG A 202 11.23 19.43 -24.00
CA ARG A 202 12.07 18.25 -24.07
C ARG A 202 11.45 17.31 -23.05
N GLU A 203 10.58 16.41 -23.50
CA GLU A 203 10.20 15.22 -22.74
C GLU A 203 11.52 14.52 -22.48
N THR A 204 12.14 14.89 -21.38
CA THR A 204 13.34 14.24 -20.90
C THR A 204 12.84 12.84 -20.57
N PRO A 205 13.36 11.78 -21.21
CA PRO A 205 12.88 10.43 -20.95
C PRO A 205 12.93 10.19 -19.43
N PRO A 206 11.98 9.41 -18.88
CA PRO A 206 11.89 9.19 -17.45
C PRO A 206 13.25 8.74 -16.91
N ALA A 207 13.79 9.54 -16.00
CA ALA A 207 15.10 9.28 -15.43
C ALA A 207 14.91 8.36 -14.23
N VAL A 208 15.55 7.19 -14.28
CA VAL A 208 15.44 6.15 -13.25
C VAL A 208 16.77 5.97 -12.53
N VAL A 209 16.69 5.68 -11.24
CA VAL A 209 17.78 5.13 -10.44
C VAL A 209 17.25 3.95 -9.63
N HIS A 210 18.04 2.88 -9.57
CA HIS A 210 17.78 1.72 -8.72
C HIS A 210 19.08 1.36 -7.98
N LEU A 211 19.04 1.52 -6.68
CA LEU A 211 20.13 1.26 -5.74
C LEU A 211 19.87 -0.07 -5.04
N GLN A 212 20.89 -0.92 -4.96
CA GLN A 212 20.80 -2.23 -4.32
C GLN A 212 21.74 -2.33 -3.12
N GLY A 213 21.42 -3.21 -2.18
CA GLY A 213 22.36 -3.60 -1.14
C GLY A 213 23.60 -4.32 -1.70
N GLN A 214 24.64 -4.44 -0.86
CA GLN A 214 25.96 -5.01 -1.18
C GLN A 214 26.24 -6.37 -0.50
N GLU A 215 25.22 -7.20 -0.27
CA GLU A 215 25.35 -8.54 0.33
C GLU A 215 26.04 -8.55 1.70
N THR A 216 25.76 -7.52 2.50
CA THR A 216 26.27 -7.37 3.87
C THR A 216 25.12 -7.42 4.88
N THR A 217 25.45 -7.65 6.15
CA THR A 217 24.50 -7.44 7.26
C THR A 217 24.84 -6.14 7.96
N ILE A 218 23.81 -5.39 8.37
CA ILE A 218 23.95 -4.13 9.12
C ILE A 218 23.27 -4.30 10.47
N GLN A 219 23.98 -3.95 11.54
CA GLN A 219 23.37 -3.66 12.84
C GLN A 219 23.17 -2.16 12.96
N VAL A 220 21.93 -1.71 13.12
CA VAL A 220 21.60 -0.28 13.01
C VAL A 220 22.36 0.55 14.05
N LYS A 221 22.44 0.06 15.29
CA LYS A 221 23.10 0.74 16.41
C LYS A 221 24.61 0.91 16.22
N GLU A 222 25.29 -0.13 15.75
CA GLU A 222 26.75 -0.12 15.63
C GLU A 222 27.24 0.46 14.30
N ASP A 223 26.53 0.19 13.20
CA ASP A 223 27.05 0.45 11.86
C ASP A 223 26.56 1.77 11.25
N LEU A 224 25.43 2.32 11.72
CA LEU A 224 24.77 3.48 11.10
C LEU A 224 24.84 4.73 11.97
N SER A 225 25.16 5.86 11.33
CA SER A 225 24.98 7.19 11.93
C SER A 225 23.55 7.64 11.73
N GLU A 226 22.84 8.00 12.80
CA GLU A 226 21.44 8.46 12.79
C GLU A 226 20.44 7.45 12.19
N GLY A 227 20.84 6.18 12.06
CA GLY A 227 20.02 5.11 11.48
C GLY A 227 19.90 5.15 9.94
N VAL A 228 20.69 5.97 9.24
CA VAL A 228 20.60 6.13 7.78
C VAL A 228 21.34 5.01 7.04
N LEU A 229 20.64 4.30 6.15
CA LEU A 229 21.24 3.25 5.32
C LEU A 229 22.23 3.82 4.30
N LYS A 230 23.44 3.25 4.30
CA LYS A 230 24.56 3.62 3.43
C LYS A 230 25.09 2.41 2.65
N ASN A 231 26.18 2.59 1.92
CA ASN A 231 26.81 1.52 1.11
C ASN A 231 25.89 0.95 0.03
N TRP A 232 25.20 1.82 -0.70
CA TRP A 232 24.40 1.41 -1.85
C TRP A 232 25.25 1.05 -3.07
N ARG A 233 24.92 -0.08 -3.71
CA ARG A 233 25.41 -0.45 -5.04
C ARG A 233 24.59 0.29 -6.10
N MET A 234 25.28 1.05 -6.95
CA MET A 234 24.66 1.74 -8.08
C MET A 234 24.77 0.85 -9.33
N ILE A 235 23.67 0.26 -9.79
CA ILE A 235 23.67 -0.49 -11.07
C ILE A 235 23.58 0.47 -12.25
N SER A 236 22.62 1.40 -12.19
CA SER A 236 22.35 2.38 -13.24
C SER A 236 21.79 3.64 -12.60
N ILE A 237 22.43 4.78 -12.89
CA ILE A 237 22.03 6.10 -12.39
C ILE A 237 22.05 7.12 -13.51
N HIS A 238 20.93 7.81 -13.71
CA HIS A 238 20.85 8.90 -14.67
C HIS A 238 21.52 10.17 -14.10
N GLN A 239 22.83 10.31 -14.33
CA GLN A 239 23.71 11.32 -13.70
C GLN A 239 23.28 12.79 -13.87
N ARG A 240 22.40 13.12 -14.83
CA ARG A 240 21.85 14.48 -14.98
C ARG A 240 20.71 14.80 -14.02
N VAL A 241 20.10 13.79 -13.43
CA VAL A 241 18.91 13.91 -12.56
C VAL A 241 19.23 13.48 -11.14
N TYR A 242 20.17 12.55 -10.96
CA TYR A 242 20.50 12.01 -9.64
C TYR A 242 21.99 12.08 -9.37
N LYS A 243 22.32 12.31 -8.09
CA LYS A 243 23.68 12.21 -7.56
C LYS A 243 23.64 11.42 -6.26
N MET A 244 24.44 10.37 -6.18
CA MET A 244 24.54 9.54 -4.97
C MET A 244 25.68 10.03 -4.06
N HIS A 245 25.38 10.20 -2.78
CA HIS A 245 26.36 10.49 -1.73
C HIS A 245 26.67 9.22 -0.95
N SER A 246 27.60 8.39 -1.44
CA SER A 246 27.86 7.05 -0.88
C SER A 246 28.20 7.03 0.61
N ARG A 247 28.84 8.08 1.14
CA ARG A 247 29.19 8.18 2.56
C ARG A 247 27.98 8.44 3.47
N SER A 248 27.06 9.33 3.08
CA SER A 248 25.86 9.64 3.86
C SER A 248 24.70 8.69 3.56
N GLY A 249 24.73 7.98 2.44
CA GLY A 249 23.62 7.13 2.00
C GLY A 249 22.49 7.89 1.30
N GLU A 250 22.69 9.18 1.01
CA GLU A 250 21.67 10.06 0.45
C GLU A 250 21.69 10.10 -1.09
N LEU A 251 20.51 10.05 -1.68
CA LEU A 251 20.27 10.26 -3.11
C LEU A 251 19.78 11.69 -3.34
N GLU A 252 20.61 12.55 -3.93
CA GLU A 252 20.27 13.93 -4.27
C GLU A 252 19.60 14.00 -5.65
N VAL A 253 18.46 14.69 -5.75
CA VAL A 253 17.83 15.03 -7.03
C VAL A 253 18.39 16.36 -7.55
N LEU A 254 18.72 16.42 -8.84
CA LEU A 254 19.39 17.58 -9.45
C LEU A 254 18.43 18.51 -10.21
N LEU A 255 17.19 18.07 -10.43
CA LEU A 255 16.16 18.82 -11.15
C LEU A 255 14.87 18.86 -10.35
N ASP A 256 14.10 19.93 -10.52
CA ASP A 256 12.72 19.98 -10.05
C ASP A 256 11.86 18.96 -10.81
N GLY A 257 10.86 18.38 -10.16
CA GLY A 257 9.99 17.42 -10.84
C GLY A 257 9.02 16.69 -9.94
N THR A 258 8.20 15.88 -10.61
CA THR A 258 7.35 14.86 -9.98
C THR A 258 8.13 13.54 -9.94
N TYR A 259 8.30 12.98 -8.74
CA TYR A 259 9.12 11.79 -8.51
C TYR A 259 8.29 10.68 -7.87
N PHE A 260 8.41 9.48 -8.42
CA PHE A 260 7.97 8.24 -7.78
C PHE A 260 9.15 7.62 -7.04
N ILE A 261 9.02 7.45 -5.72
CA ILE A 261 10.04 6.88 -4.84
C ILE A 261 9.53 5.55 -4.33
N TYR A 262 10.37 4.52 -4.33
CA TYR A 262 10.05 3.21 -3.79
C TYR A 262 11.24 2.64 -3.04
N SER A 263 10.98 1.85 -2.01
CA SER A 263 12.02 1.24 -1.19
C SER A 263 11.57 -0.10 -0.63
N GLN A 264 12.55 -0.96 -0.39
CA GLN A 264 12.37 -2.19 0.38
C GLN A 264 13.57 -2.39 1.30
N VAL A 265 13.31 -2.84 2.53
CA VAL A 265 14.34 -3.24 3.48
C VAL A 265 14.00 -4.63 4.03
N GLU A 266 14.97 -5.53 4.03
CA GLU A 266 14.87 -6.85 4.64
C GLU A 266 15.43 -6.84 6.05
N VAL A 267 14.55 -6.98 7.03
CA VAL A 267 14.92 -7.14 8.44
C VAL A 267 14.97 -8.62 8.76
N TYR A 268 16.05 -9.08 9.40
CA TYR A 268 16.22 -10.50 9.70
C TYR A 268 16.26 -10.82 11.19
N TYR A 269 16.46 -9.82 12.05
CA TYR A 269 16.51 -10.02 13.50
C TYR A 269 16.15 -8.73 14.24
N LEU A 270 15.39 -8.88 15.34
CA LEU A 270 15.06 -7.83 16.30
C LEU A 270 15.35 -8.33 17.71
N ASN A 271 15.96 -7.48 18.53
CA ASN A 271 16.34 -7.86 19.90
C ASN A 271 15.24 -7.53 20.93
N PHE A 272 14.84 -6.26 21.03
CA PHE A 272 13.95 -5.77 22.10
C PHE A 272 12.58 -5.24 21.62
N THR A 273 12.32 -5.25 20.31
CA THR A 273 11.05 -4.77 19.72
C THR A 273 10.44 -5.83 18.82
N ASP A 274 9.13 -5.98 18.87
CA ASP A 274 8.35 -6.83 17.94
C ASP A 274 7.93 -6.05 16.68
N ILE A 275 8.43 -4.83 16.52
CA ILE A 275 8.14 -3.94 15.41
C ILE A 275 9.43 -3.53 14.73
N ALA A 276 9.51 -3.79 13.42
CA ALA A 276 10.48 -3.20 12.53
C ALA A 276 9.84 -2.03 11.78
N SER A 277 10.52 -0.88 11.76
CA SER A 277 10.05 0.27 11.01
C SER A 277 11.21 1.05 10.40
N TYR A 278 11.00 1.56 9.19
CA TYR A 278 11.90 2.52 8.55
C TYR A 278 11.09 3.62 7.86
N GLU A 279 11.75 4.74 7.62
CA GLU A 279 11.21 5.91 6.96
C GLU A 279 12.00 6.21 5.69
N VAL A 280 11.29 6.57 4.62
CA VAL A 280 11.88 7.26 3.49
C VAL A 280 11.86 8.73 3.82
N MET A 281 13.05 9.30 4.02
CA MET A 281 13.23 10.70 4.35
C MET A 281 13.39 11.52 3.07
N VAL A 282 12.76 12.69 3.04
CA VAL A 282 13.11 13.78 2.13
C VAL A 282 13.73 14.88 2.97
N ASP A 283 15.00 15.16 2.73
CA ASP A 283 15.89 15.94 3.57
C ASP A 283 15.88 15.40 5.02
N LYS A 284 15.19 16.08 5.94
CA LYS A 284 15.03 15.65 7.35
C LYS A 284 13.59 15.32 7.72
N THR A 285 12.68 15.36 6.75
CA THR A 285 11.25 15.13 6.96
C THR A 285 10.86 13.74 6.48
N PRO A 286 10.14 12.94 7.30
CA PRO A 286 9.66 11.64 6.87
C PRO A 286 8.56 11.82 5.81
N PHE A 287 8.73 11.16 4.67
CA PHE A 287 7.76 11.16 3.57
C PHE A 287 6.92 9.87 3.57
N LEU A 288 7.56 8.71 3.63
CA LEU A 288 6.90 7.40 3.72
C LEU A 288 7.41 6.66 4.95
N ARG A 289 6.58 5.78 5.49
CA ARG A 289 6.97 4.84 6.54
C ARG A 289 6.53 3.43 6.15
N CYS A 290 7.38 2.46 6.42
CA CYS A 290 7.03 1.05 6.37
C CYS A 290 7.16 0.47 7.78
N THR A 291 6.12 -0.19 8.27
CA THR A 291 6.09 -0.79 9.61
C THR A 291 5.58 -2.21 9.50
N ARG A 292 6.29 -3.16 10.12
CA ARG A 292 5.93 -4.57 10.12
C ARG A 292 6.18 -5.18 11.49
N SER A 293 5.22 -5.95 11.98
CA SER A 293 5.39 -6.76 13.19
C SER A 293 6.20 -8.01 12.86
N ILE A 294 7.21 -8.30 13.67
CA ILE A 294 8.13 -9.44 13.52
C ILE A 294 8.34 -10.05 14.91
N GLU A 295 8.38 -11.38 14.97
CA GLU A 295 8.67 -12.10 16.21
C GLU A 295 10.11 -11.84 16.70
N THR A 296 10.25 -11.43 17.95
CA THR A 296 11.55 -11.14 18.60
C THR A 296 12.36 -12.40 18.90
N GLY A 297 13.68 -12.26 18.94
CA GLY A 297 14.57 -13.33 19.40
C GLY A 297 14.78 -14.49 18.44
N GLN A 298 14.12 -14.47 17.27
CA GLN A 298 14.32 -15.43 16.18
C GLN A 298 14.87 -14.75 14.94
N ARG A 299 15.73 -15.45 14.19
CA ARG A 299 16.21 -14.96 12.90
C ARG A 299 15.17 -15.27 11.82
N LYS A 300 14.37 -14.28 11.44
CA LYS A 300 13.33 -14.37 10.41
C LYS A 300 13.45 -13.22 9.43
N PHE A 301 13.67 -13.56 8.16
CA PHE A 301 13.78 -12.59 7.07
C PHE A 301 12.39 -12.07 6.67
N ASN A 302 12.19 -10.77 6.82
CA ASN A 302 10.96 -10.08 6.48
C ASN A 302 11.28 -8.83 5.68
N THR A 303 10.72 -8.75 4.47
CA THR A 303 10.80 -7.55 3.64
C THR A 303 9.71 -6.56 4.00
N CYS A 304 10.04 -5.27 4.08
CA CYS A 304 9.07 -4.19 4.25
C CYS A 304 9.19 -3.25 3.05
N TYR A 305 8.16 -3.19 2.21
CA TYR A 305 8.11 -2.39 0.99
C TYR A 305 7.17 -1.19 1.16
N THR A 306 7.58 -0.02 0.68
CA THR A 306 6.72 1.16 0.57
C THR A 306 7.07 1.99 -0.67
N ALA A 307 6.11 2.74 -1.20
CA ALA A 307 6.31 3.61 -2.35
C ALA A 307 5.30 4.77 -2.37
N GLY A 308 5.65 5.85 -3.06
CA GLY A 308 4.79 7.04 -3.16
C GLY A 308 5.30 8.04 -4.18
N VAL A 309 4.44 8.99 -4.54
CA VAL A 309 4.75 10.10 -5.46
C VAL A 309 4.83 11.40 -4.68
N CYS A 310 5.85 12.20 -4.94
CA CYS A 310 5.97 13.55 -4.38
C CYS A 310 6.61 14.53 -5.38
N LEU A 311 6.45 15.82 -5.10
CA LEU A 311 7.19 16.88 -5.79
C LEU A 311 8.50 17.12 -5.06
N LEU A 312 9.61 17.10 -5.79
CA LEU A 312 10.92 17.43 -5.25
C LEU A 312 11.52 18.61 -6.00
N ARG A 313 12.22 19.46 -5.26
CA ARG A 313 13.07 20.52 -5.78
C ARG A 313 14.51 20.02 -5.91
N ALA A 314 15.25 20.62 -6.83
CA ALA A 314 16.68 20.37 -6.99
C ALA A 314 17.41 20.56 -5.66
N ARG A 315 18.39 19.69 -5.41
CA ARG A 315 19.22 19.54 -4.20
C ARG A 315 18.55 18.88 -3.00
N GLN A 316 17.26 18.58 -3.06
CA GLN A 316 16.64 17.75 -2.02
C GLN A 316 17.23 16.34 -2.04
N ARG A 317 17.30 15.74 -0.85
CA ARG A 317 17.95 14.44 -0.64
C ARG A 317 16.96 13.40 -0.16
N ILE A 318 17.04 12.21 -0.72
CA ILE A 318 16.25 11.06 -0.32
C ILE A 318 17.15 10.09 0.44
N SER A 319 16.71 9.57 1.56
CA SER A 319 17.43 8.53 2.31
C SER A 319 16.47 7.56 2.98
N ILE A 320 16.96 6.38 3.37
CA ILE A 320 16.22 5.43 4.19
C ILE A 320 16.78 5.51 5.60
N ARG A 321 15.92 5.77 6.58
CA ARG A 321 16.27 5.85 8.00
C ARG A 321 15.54 4.77 8.79
N MET A 322 16.28 3.98 9.54
CA MET A 322 15.72 3.00 10.47
C MET A 322 15.22 3.70 11.73
N VAL A 323 14.02 3.32 12.19
CA VAL A 323 13.39 3.94 13.37
C VAL A 323 13.98 3.38 14.68
N TYR A 324 14.30 2.09 14.70
CA TYR A 324 14.79 1.38 15.88
C TYR A 324 16.25 0.96 15.72
N GLU A 325 17.08 1.29 16.71
CA GLU A 325 18.52 1.02 16.70
C GLU A 325 18.86 -0.46 16.89
N ASP A 326 18.05 -1.21 17.66
CA ASP A 326 18.27 -2.63 17.93
C ASP A 326 17.70 -3.54 16.82
N THR A 327 17.91 -3.13 15.56
CA THR A 327 17.44 -3.84 14.34
C THR A 327 18.63 -4.36 13.53
N SER A 328 18.54 -5.61 13.06
CA SER A 328 19.50 -6.18 12.11
C SER A 328 18.90 -6.31 10.71
N ILE A 329 19.65 -5.83 9.71
CA ILE A 329 19.19 -5.70 8.33
C ILE A 329 20.08 -6.53 7.40
N SER A 330 19.45 -7.17 6.43
CA SER A 330 20.12 -7.82 5.31
C SER A 330 20.22 -6.83 4.14
N MET A 331 21.43 -6.46 3.73
CA MET A 331 21.69 -5.63 2.55
C MET A 331 21.87 -6.50 1.30
N SER A 332 21.09 -7.57 1.15
CA SER A 332 21.11 -8.37 -0.08
C SER A 332 20.58 -7.56 -1.28
N ASN A 333 21.14 -7.83 -2.46
CA ASN A 333 20.91 -7.03 -3.67
C ASN A 333 19.46 -7.09 -4.21
N HIS A 334 18.70 -8.12 -3.86
CA HIS A 334 17.33 -8.35 -4.34
C HIS A 334 16.27 -8.13 -3.26
N THR A 335 16.66 -8.01 -1.98
CA THR A 335 15.72 -7.86 -0.87
C THR A 335 15.76 -6.47 -0.22
N THR A 336 16.88 -5.74 -0.37
CA THR A 336 17.02 -4.36 0.12
C THR A 336 17.45 -3.42 -1.00
N PHE A 337 16.61 -2.44 -1.31
CA PHE A 337 16.79 -1.50 -2.41
C PHE A 337 16.09 -0.15 -2.19
N LEU A 338 16.61 0.88 -2.86
CA LEU A 338 15.99 2.22 -2.97
C LEU A 338 15.94 2.60 -4.45
N GLY A 339 14.79 3.05 -4.93
CA GLY A 339 14.66 3.54 -6.29
C GLY A 339 13.84 4.81 -6.41
N CYS A 340 14.11 5.53 -7.49
CA CYS A 340 13.45 6.79 -7.79
C CYS A 340 13.29 6.96 -9.30
N ILE A 341 12.11 7.43 -9.71
CA ILE A 341 11.74 7.69 -11.11
C ILE A 341 11.25 9.13 -11.22
N ARG A 342 11.90 9.94 -12.06
CA ARG A 342 11.41 11.27 -12.42
C ARG A 342 10.36 11.11 -13.51
N LEU A 343 9.10 11.34 -13.16
CA LEU A 343 7.95 11.19 -14.05
C LEU A 343 7.84 12.37 -15.03
N GLY A 344 8.27 13.56 -14.60
CA GLY A 344 8.18 14.77 -15.41
C GLY A 344 8.49 16.02 -14.60
N ASP A 345 8.17 17.18 -15.18
CA ASP A 345 8.28 18.46 -14.50
C ASP A 345 7.22 18.56 -13.39
N ALA A 346 7.47 19.43 -12.40
CA ALA A 346 6.48 19.73 -11.37
C ALA A 346 5.34 20.56 -11.98
N PRO A 347 4.08 20.37 -11.57
CA PRO A 347 2.98 21.22 -12.00
C PRO A 347 3.32 22.69 -11.70
N ALA A 348 3.05 23.59 -12.65
CA ALA A 348 3.18 25.01 -12.38
C ALA A 348 2.25 25.37 -11.21
N ALA A 349 2.80 26.02 -10.18
CA ALA A 349 2.00 26.53 -9.08
C ALA A 349 1.01 27.56 -9.63
N GLY A 350 -0.26 27.19 -9.82
CA GLY A 350 -1.28 28.14 -10.25
C GLY A 350 -2.49 27.62 -11.03
N HIS A 351 -2.79 26.33 -11.07
CA HIS A 351 -4.08 25.85 -11.61
C HIS A 351 -4.80 25.04 -10.52
N THR A 352 -5.49 25.75 -9.65
CA THR A 352 -6.54 25.24 -8.75
C THR A 352 -7.86 25.82 -9.17
#